data_AF-A0A1A3D9B9-F1
#
_entry.id   AF-A0A1A3D9B9-F1
#
_cell.length_a   1.000
_cell.length_b   1.000
_cell.length_c   1.000
_cell.angle_alpha   90.00
_cell.angle_beta   90.00
_cell.angle_gamma   90.00
#
_symmetry.space_group_name_H-M   'P 1'
#
loop_
_entity.id
_entity.type
_entity.pdbx_description
1 polymer ?
#
loop_
_entity_poly.entity_id
_entity_poly.type
_entity_poly.pdbx_seq_one_letter_code
_entity_poly.pdbx_strand_id
1 'polypeptide(L)'
;MSSVTTRFVDQEFLHDPDTGSVGDCWRAGIASILGCPIAAVPHFVRDYPNQDGDEVARWFAETQQWLIANHDVTILYYDTPDAVRAECRAETSSYPHILIDGRSPRGVAHVVVGDAITGEIMHDPHPSRDGLADITGAFVLCEAR
;
A
#
# COMPACT_ATOMS: atom_id res chain seq x y z
N MET A 1 -16.24 -22.59 -5.26
CA MET A 1 -15.32 -21.45 -5.07
C MET A 1 -16.11 -20.20 -5.37
N SER A 2 -16.71 -19.58 -4.36
CA SER A 2 -17.43 -18.32 -4.57
C SER A 2 -16.40 -17.26 -4.95
N SER A 3 -16.55 -16.70 -6.14
CA SER A 3 -15.83 -15.51 -6.56
C SER A 3 -16.20 -14.39 -5.59
N VAL A 4 -15.35 -14.14 -4.60
CA VAL A 4 -15.42 -12.88 -3.85
C VAL A 4 -14.94 -11.83 -4.83
N THR A 5 -15.87 -11.05 -5.37
CA THR A 5 -15.50 -9.84 -6.11
C THR A 5 -14.84 -8.91 -5.10
N THR A 6 -13.51 -8.89 -5.06
CA THR A 6 -12.76 -7.96 -4.21
C THR A 6 -13.15 -6.54 -4.62
N ARG A 7 -13.82 -5.84 -3.72
CA ARG A 7 -14.15 -4.43 -3.93
C ARG A 7 -12.97 -3.62 -3.43
N PHE A 8 -12.24 -3.00 -4.37
CA PHE A 8 -11.20 -2.05 -4.01
C PHE A 8 -11.77 -0.84 -3.27
N VAL A 9 -10.93 -0.27 -2.42
CA VAL A 9 -11.27 0.74 -1.43
C VAL A 9 -10.65 2.06 -1.84
N ASP A 10 -11.47 3.10 -1.91
CA ASP A 10 -11.03 4.47 -2.16
C ASP A 10 -10.47 5.10 -0.87
N GLN A 11 -9.52 6.02 -1.04
CA GLN A 11 -9.00 6.80 0.08
C GLN A 11 -10.09 7.75 0.63
N GLU A 12 -10.20 7.87 1.95
CA GLU A 12 -11.17 8.75 2.63
C GLU A 12 -10.59 10.14 2.91
N PHE A 13 -9.27 10.25 3.02
CA PHE A 13 -8.54 11.48 3.30
C PHE A 13 -7.62 11.83 2.13
N LEU A 14 -7.73 13.05 1.63
CA LEU A 14 -6.84 13.58 0.60
C LEU A 14 -5.63 14.25 1.25
N HIS A 15 -4.47 14.08 0.64
CA HIS A 15 -3.30 14.85 1.04
C HIS A 15 -3.47 16.30 0.61
N ASP A 16 -3.35 17.21 1.56
CA ASP A 16 -3.40 18.65 1.33
C ASP A 16 -2.38 19.34 2.27
N PRO A 17 -1.24 19.81 1.73
CA PRO A 17 -0.20 20.45 2.53
C PRO A 17 -0.64 21.82 3.10
N ASP A 18 -1.59 22.52 2.47
CA ASP A 18 -2.04 23.84 2.92
C ASP A 18 -2.88 23.74 4.20
N THR A 19 -3.61 22.64 4.36
CA THR A 19 -4.40 22.34 5.56
C THR A 19 -3.72 21.36 6.52
N GLY A 20 -2.56 20.82 6.14
CA GLY A 20 -1.85 19.80 6.91
C GLY A 20 -2.51 18.42 6.87
N SER A 21 -3.42 18.19 5.92
CA SER A 21 -4.11 16.90 5.78
C SER A 21 -3.16 15.85 5.20
N VAL A 22 -3.07 14.70 5.88
CA VAL A 22 -2.30 13.54 5.43
C VAL A 22 -3.26 12.59 4.70
N GLY A 23 -2.90 12.18 3.48
CA GLY A 23 -3.71 11.25 2.70
C GLY A 23 -3.62 9.82 3.21
N ASP A 24 -4.64 9.00 2.94
CA ASP A 24 -4.73 7.62 3.41
C ASP A 24 -4.69 6.56 2.31
N CYS A 25 -4.03 6.85 1.17
CA CYS A 25 -3.82 5.89 0.07
C CYS A 25 -3.15 4.59 0.55
N TRP A 26 -2.20 4.67 1.48
CA TRP A 26 -1.58 3.50 2.15
C TRP A 26 -2.62 2.62 2.85
N ARG A 27 -3.47 3.24 3.67
CA ARG A 27 -4.54 2.58 4.44
C ARG A 27 -5.58 1.94 3.51
N ALA A 28 -6.01 2.67 2.49
CA ALA A 28 -6.97 2.20 1.49
C ALA A 28 -6.42 1.03 0.64
N GLY A 29 -5.13 1.10 0.28
CA GLY A 29 -4.44 0.01 -0.41
C GLY A 29 -4.38 -1.26 0.44
N ILE A 30 -3.96 -1.16 1.71
CA ILE A 30 -3.95 -2.31 2.62
C ILE A 30 -5.36 -2.90 2.79
N ALA A 31 -6.36 -2.05 3.03
CA ALA A 31 -7.76 -2.49 3.15
C ALA A 31 -8.24 -3.24 1.90
N SER A 32 -7.84 -2.76 0.72
CA SER A 32 -8.12 -3.40 -0.58
C SER A 32 -7.49 -4.78 -0.71
N ILE A 33 -6.23 -4.94 -0.30
CA ILE A 33 -5.52 -6.23 -0.38
C ILE A 33 -6.11 -7.24 0.62
N LEU A 34 -6.35 -6.80 1.86
CA LEU A 34 -6.90 -7.63 2.93
C LEU A 34 -8.39 -7.94 2.75
N GLY A 35 -9.09 -7.21 1.88
CA GLY A 35 -10.53 -7.36 1.67
C GLY A 35 -11.38 -6.96 2.88
N CYS A 36 -10.93 -5.97 3.65
CA CYS A 36 -11.59 -5.51 4.87
C CYS A 36 -12.07 -4.03 4.75
N PRO A 37 -13.00 -3.58 5.62
CA PRO A 37 -13.39 -2.17 5.65
C PRO A 37 -12.19 -1.27 5.98
N ILE A 38 -12.10 -0.10 5.32
CA ILE A 38 -11.02 0.85 5.58
C ILE A 38 -10.94 1.31 7.04
N ALA A 39 -12.09 1.38 7.74
CA ALA A 39 -12.17 1.68 9.16
C ALA A 39 -11.46 0.66 10.07
N ALA A 40 -11.19 -0.55 9.58
CA ALA A 40 -10.43 -1.57 10.31
C ALA A 40 -8.91 -1.38 10.22
N VAL A 41 -8.43 -0.62 9.22
CA VAL A 41 -7.01 -0.36 9.00
C VAL A 41 -6.64 1.00 9.61
N PRO A 42 -5.64 1.07 10.51
CA PRO A 42 -5.15 2.33 11.07
C PRO A 42 -4.61 3.29 10.01
N HIS A 43 -4.64 4.60 10.29
CA HIS A 43 -4.08 5.62 9.40
C HIS A 43 -2.58 5.81 9.69
N PHE A 44 -1.77 4.79 9.42
CA PHE A 44 -0.37 4.71 9.87
C PHE A 44 0.48 5.96 9.54
N VAL A 45 0.39 6.47 8.32
CA VAL A 45 1.18 7.63 7.85
C VAL A 45 0.89 8.91 8.66
N ARG A 46 -0.35 9.08 9.12
CA ARG A 46 -0.79 10.23 9.93
C ARG A 46 -0.52 10.03 11.41
N ASP A 47 -0.82 8.83 11.91
CA ASP A 47 -0.82 8.55 13.34
C ASP A 47 0.60 8.21 13.86
N TYR A 48 1.49 7.77 12.97
CA TYR A 48 2.88 7.42 13.27
C TYR A 48 3.88 8.04 12.26
N PRO A 49 3.90 9.37 12.10
CA PRO A 49 4.79 10.02 11.17
C PRO A 49 6.26 9.82 11.59
N ASN A 50 7.16 9.83 10.61
CA ASN A 50 8.59 9.80 10.88
C ASN A 50 9.02 11.04 11.67
N GLN A 51 9.98 10.86 12.57
CA GLN A 51 10.63 11.90 13.37
C GLN A 51 12.08 12.09 12.93
N ASP A 52 12.63 13.26 13.21
CA ASP A 52 14.04 13.56 12.93
C ASP A 52 14.94 12.57 13.67
N GLY A 53 15.80 11.89 12.92
CA GLY A 53 16.73 10.88 13.45
C GLY A 53 16.20 9.45 13.45
N ASP A 54 14.99 9.19 12.94
CA ASP A 54 14.49 7.82 12.76
C ASP A 54 15.36 7.04 11.76
N GLU A 55 15.93 5.92 12.23
CA GLU A 55 16.64 4.96 11.37
C GLU A 55 15.66 4.12 10.51
N VAL A 56 14.42 3.97 10.98
CA VAL A 56 13.35 3.19 10.35
C VAL A 56 12.06 4.00 10.36
N ALA A 57 11.35 4.00 9.23
CA ALA A 57 10.08 4.71 9.12
C ALA A 57 9.04 4.16 10.12
N ARG A 58 8.59 5.00 11.06
CA ARG A 58 7.68 4.61 12.15
C ARG A 58 6.34 4.08 11.64
N TRP A 59 5.74 4.74 10.65
CA TRP A 59 4.49 4.30 10.04
C TRP A 59 4.61 2.88 9.44
N PHE A 60 5.78 2.54 8.90
CA PHE A 60 6.03 1.24 8.30
C PHE A 60 6.23 0.17 9.39
N ALA A 61 6.99 0.48 10.44
CA ALA A 61 7.14 -0.40 11.60
C ALA A 61 5.79 -0.71 12.28
N GLU A 62 4.92 0.29 12.44
CA GLU A 62 3.58 0.12 13.01
C GLU A 62 2.64 -0.65 12.07
N THR A 63 2.79 -0.46 10.75
CA THR A 63 2.08 -1.29 9.76
C THR A 63 2.48 -2.76 9.91
N GLN A 64 3.78 -3.05 10.04
CA GLN A 64 4.30 -4.42 10.21
C GLN A 64 3.73 -5.09 11.47
N GLN A 65 3.79 -4.40 12.60
CA GLN A 65 3.28 -4.93 13.87
C GLN A 65 1.78 -5.22 13.80
N TRP A 66 1.00 -4.30 13.20
CA TRP A 66 -0.44 -4.48 13.05
C TRP A 66 -0.79 -5.65 12.12
N LEU A 67 -0.10 -5.78 10.98
CA LEU A 67 -0.31 -6.90 10.05
C LEU A 67 -0.02 -8.26 10.70
N ILE A 68 1.08 -8.38 11.43
CA ILE A 68 1.44 -9.62 12.12
C ILE A 68 0.39 -9.95 13.19
N ALA A 69 0.02 -8.97 14.02
CA ALA A 69 -0.88 -9.20 15.15
C ALA A 69 -2.34 -9.51 14.74
N ASN A 70 -2.80 -8.99 13.60
CA ASN A 70 -4.23 -9.08 13.21
C ASN A 70 -4.48 -9.98 12.00
N HIS A 71 -3.46 -10.26 11.19
CA HIS A 71 -3.62 -10.93 9.90
C HIS A 71 -2.60 -12.04 9.64
N ASP A 72 -1.65 -12.29 10.55
CA ASP A 72 -0.61 -13.33 10.41
C ASP A 72 0.23 -13.18 9.12
N VAL A 73 0.42 -11.93 8.69
CA VAL A 73 1.21 -11.56 7.50
C VAL A 73 2.17 -10.43 7.84
N THR A 74 3.23 -10.33 7.04
CA THR A 74 4.19 -9.22 7.05
C THR A 74 4.22 -8.56 5.68
N ILE A 75 4.71 -7.33 5.59
CA ILE A 75 4.87 -6.59 4.34
C ILE A 75 6.36 -6.39 4.02
N LEU A 76 6.77 -6.78 2.82
CA LEU A 76 8.12 -6.59 2.31
C LEU A 76 8.13 -5.44 1.32
N TYR A 77 9.14 -4.58 1.40
CA TYR A 77 9.37 -3.51 0.43
C TYR A 77 10.50 -3.89 -0.53
N TYR A 78 10.21 -3.78 -1.83
CA TYR A 78 11.19 -3.93 -2.91
C TYR A 78 11.41 -2.56 -3.56
N ASP A 79 12.58 -1.98 -3.32
CA ASP A 79 12.99 -0.64 -3.79
C ASP A 79 13.52 -0.67 -5.24
N THR A 80 12.72 -1.23 -6.15
CA THR A 80 13.02 -1.23 -7.59
C THR A 80 11.74 -1.33 -8.41
N PRO A 81 11.60 -0.57 -9.53
CA PRO A 81 10.39 -0.59 -10.34
C PRO A 81 10.05 -1.96 -10.92
N ASP A 82 11.04 -2.79 -11.22
CA ASP A 82 10.82 -4.12 -11.81
C ASP A 82 10.09 -5.07 -10.84
N ALA A 83 10.17 -4.83 -9.53
CA ALA A 83 9.58 -5.70 -8.51
C ALA A 83 8.04 -5.71 -8.47
N VAL A 84 7.38 -4.87 -9.28
CA VAL A 84 5.94 -5.00 -9.53
C VAL A 84 5.59 -6.34 -10.18
N ARG A 85 6.54 -6.93 -10.94
CA ARG A 85 6.39 -8.24 -11.58
C ARG A 85 6.81 -9.37 -10.65
N ALA A 86 6.08 -10.47 -10.65
CA ALA A 86 6.33 -11.59 -9.74
C ALA A 86 7.69 -12.26 -9.89
N GLU A 87 8.18 -12.38 -11.11
CA GLU A 87 9.49 -12.96 -11.42
C GLU A 87 10.66 -12.11 -10.91
N CYS A 88 10.43 -10.84 -10.56
CA CYS A 88 11.47 -9.90 -10.13
C CYS A 88 11.60 -9.80 -8.60
N ARG A 89 10.84 -10.58 -7.84
CA ARG A 89 10.85 -10.56 -6.37
C ARG A 89 11.14 -11.94 -5.79
N ALA A 90 11.75 -11.93 -4.60
CA ALA A 90 12.14 -13.17 -3.91
C ALA A 90 10.94 -13.90 -3.29
N GLU A 91 9.91 -13.17 -2.85
CA GLU A 91 8.73 -13.73 -2.18
C GLU A 91 7.48 -13.51 -3.04
N THR A 92 6.56 -14.48 -3.00
CA THR A 92 5.25 -14.34 -3.65
C THR A 92 4.27 -13.68 -2.68
N SER A 93 3.36 -12.86 -3.20
CA SER A 93 2.27 -12.32 -2.38
C SER A 93 1.37 -13.44 -1.89
N SER A 94 0.98 -13.39 -0.61
CA SER A 94 -0.08 -14.24 -0.05
C SER A 94 -1.47 -13.84 -0.56
N TYR A 95 -1.57 -12.71 -1.26
CA TYR A 95 -2.81 -12.16 -1.82
C TYR A 95 -2.70 -12.03 -3.34
N PRO A 96 -3.83 -12.00 -4.08
CA PRO A 96 -3.82 -11.76 -5.53
C PRO A 96 -3.38 -10.32 -5.91
N HIS A 97 -3.15 -9.46 -4.93
CA HIS A 97 -2.79 -8.07 -5.13
C HIS A 97 -1.54 -7.68 -4.33
N ILE A 98 -0.88 -6.61 -4.77
CA ILE A 98 0.26 -5.94 -4.12
C ILE A 98 0.00 -4.43 -4.09
N LEU A 99 0.80 -3.68 -3.33
CA LEU A 99 0.87 -2.23 -3.50
C LEU A 99 2.02 -1.90 -4.45
N ILE A 100 1.76 -1.03 -5.41
CA ILE A 100 2.78 -0.46 -6.28
C ILE A 100 3.04 0.95 -5.76
N ASP A 101 4.31 1.23 -5.45
CA ASP A 101 4.79 2.51 -4.93
C ASP A 101 5.30 3.39 -6.05
N GLY A 102 5.08 4.70 -5.93
CA GLY A 102 5.53 5.63 -6.93
C GLY A 102 5.25 7.09 -6.61
N ARG A 103 5.62 7.94 -7.56
CA ARG A 103 5.22 9.35 -7.58
C ARG A 103 3.90 9.49 -8.32
N SER A 104 2.92 10.12 -7.72
CA SER A 104 1.69 10.52 -8.42
C SER A 104 1.94 11.64 -9.44
N PRO A 105 1.09 11.80 -10.47
CA PRO A 105 1.13 12.96 -11.36
C PRO A 105 1.01 14.32 -10.65
N ARG A 106 0.55 14.32 -9.39
CA ARG A 106 0.42 15.48 -8.50
C ARG A 106 1.74 15.82 -7.78
N GLY A 107 2.80 15.04 -7.99
CA GLY A 107 4.14 15.30 -7.47
C GLY A 107 4.42 14.72 -6.08
N VAL A 108 3.48 14.01 -5.47
CA VAL A 108 3.61 13.41 -4.12
C VAL A 108 3.73 11.89 -4.16
N ALA A 109 4.35 11.30 -3.14
CA ALA A 109 4.42 9.85 -2.97
C ALA A 109 3.02 9.24 -2.86
N HIS A 110 2.82 8.07 -3.47
CA HIS A 110 1.51 7.46 -3.64
C HIS A 110 1.62 5.95 -3.82
N VAL A 111 0.59 5.23 -3.38
CA VAL A 111 0.47 3.80 -3.65
C VAL A 111 -0.83 3.49 -4.39
N VAL A 112 -0.75 2.53 -5.30
CA VAL A 112 -1.89 1.95 -6.02
C VAL A 112 -1.92 0.44 -5.80
N VAL A 113 -3.09 -0.17 -6.00
CA VAL A 113 -3.25 -1.62 -5.94
C VAL A 113 -2.93 -2.21 -7.31
N GLY A 114 -2.00 -3.15 -7.35
CA GLY A 114 -1.61 -3.88 -8.54
C GLY A 114 -1.96 -5.36 -8.47
N ASP A 115 -2.09 -6.01 -9.62
CA ASP A 115 -2.10 -7.47 -9.72
C ASP A 115 -0.77 -8.05 -9.24
N ALA A 116 -0.82 -9.05 -8.37
CA ALA A 116 0.39 -9.59 -7.76
C ALA A 116 1.28 -10.32 -8.78
N ILE A 117 0.78 -10.79 -9.91
CA ILE A 117 1.58 -11.54 -10.90
C ILE A 117 2.12 -10.59 -11.96
N THR A 118 1.23 -9.86 -12.62
CA THR A 118 1.56 -9.05 -13.80
C THR A 118 2.14 -7.69 -13.43
N GLY A 119 1.83 -7.17 -12.24
CA GLY A 119 2.13 -5.79 -11.85
C GLY A 119 1.23 -4.76 -12.52
N GLU A 120 0.15 -5.16 -13.18
CA GLU A 120 -0.83 -4.24 -13.76
C GLU A 120 -1.56 -3.48 -12.66
N ILE A 121 -1.70 -2.15 -12.82
CA ILE A 121 -2.47 -1.33 -11.88
C ILE A 121 -3.94 -1.71 -12.00
N MET A 122 -4.49 -2.26 -10.92
CA MET A 122 -5.88 -2.68 -10.80
C MET A 122 -6.77 -1.55 -10.25
N HIS A 123 -6.21 -0.72 -9.37
CA HIS A 123 -6.94 0.36 -8.73
C HIS A 123 -6.02 1.42 -8.12
N ASP A 124 -6.31 2.68 -8.38
CA ASP A 124 -5.69 3.81 -7.68
C ASP A 124 -6.69 4.32 -6.63
N PRO A 125 -6.42 4.25 -5.30
CA PRO A 125 -7.35 4.73 -4.26
C PRO A 125 -7.73 6.21 -4.37
N HIS A 126 -6.93 7.03 -5.07
CA HIS A 126 -7.23 8.43 -5.27
C HIS A 126 -8.43 8.62 -6.21
N PRO A 127 -9.38 9.56 -5.92
CA PRO A 127 -10.58 9.73 -6.74
C PRO A 127 -10.33 10.04 -8.21
N SER A 128 -9.18 10.62 -8.56
CA SER A 128 -8.84 10.95 -9.95
C SER A 128 -8.46 9.75 -10.80
N ARG A 129 -8.01 8.64 -10.18
CA ARG A 129 -7.50 7.44 -10.87
C ARG A 129 -6.34 7.67 -11.84
N ASP A 130 -5.57 8.73 -11.64
CA ASP A 130 -4.45 9.06 -12.54
C ASP A 130 -3.27 8.09 -12.41
N GLY A 131 -3.26 7.24 -11.37
CA GLY A 131 -2.20 6.27 -11.13
C GLY A 131 -0.89 6.93 -10.71
N LEU A 132 0.20 6.43 -11.28
CA LEU A 132 1.58 6.83 -10.98
C LEU A 132 2.24 7.43 -12.22
N ALA A 133 2.94 8.55 -12.04
CA ALA A 133 3.82 9.12 -13.06
C ALA A 133 5.11 8.31 -13.19
N ASP A 134 5.66 7.86 -12.06
CA ASP A 134 6.86 7.02 -11.99
C ASP A 134 6.64 5.94 -10.92
N ILE A 135 6.96 4.69 -11.24
CA ILE A 135 6.98 3.58 -10.27
C ILE A 135 8.37 3.55 -9.62
N THR A 136 8.42 3.42 -8.30
CA THR A 136 9.65 3.34 -7.50
C THR A 136 9.86 1.97 -6.90
N GLY A 137 8.78 1.24 -6.60
CA GLY A 137 8.88 -0.06 -5.97
C GLY A 137 7.54 -0.77 -5.80
N ALA A 138 7.57 -1.83 -5.01
CA ALA A 138 6.38 -2.59 -4.65
C ALA A 138 6.42 -3.01 -3.18
N PHE A 139 5.25 -3.04 -2.55
CA PHE A 139 5.06 -3.67 -1.25
C PHE A 139 4.24 -4.95 -1.39
N VAL A 140 4.74 -6.03 -0.81
CA VAL A 140 4.20 -7.38 -0.96
C VAL A 140 3.84 -7.93 0.41
N LEU A 141 2.57 -8.31 0.59
CA LEU A 141 2.13 -8.98 1.82
C LEU A 141 2.39 -10.48 1.69
N CYS A 142 3.16 -11.06 2.60
CA CYS A 142 3.48 -12.48 2.64
C CYS A 142 3.22 -13.06 4.05
N GLU A 143 3.16 -14.38 4.17
CA GLU A 143 3.03 -15.06 5.47
C GLU A 143 4.10 -14.58 6.45
N ALA A 144 3.71 -14.31 7.70
CA ALA A 144 4.66 -14.03 8.76
C ALA A 144 5.43 -15.34 9.07
N ARG A 145 6.76 -15.31 8.97
CA ARG A 145 7.64 -16.44 9.29
C ARG A 145 8.37 -16.21 10.61
#